data_AF-A0AAU1MZP2-F1
#
_entry.id   AF-A0AAU1MZP2-F1
#
_cell.length_a   1.000
_cell.length_b   1.000
_cell.length_c   1.000
_cell.angle_alpha   90.00
_cell.angle_beta   90.00
_cell.angle_gamma   90.00
#
_symmetry.space_group_name_H-M   'P 1'
#
loop_
_entity.id
_entity.type
_entity.pdbx_description
1 polymer ?
#
loop_
_entity_poly.entity_id
_entity_poly.type
_entity_poly.pdbx_seq_one_letter_code
_entity_poly.pdbx_strand_id
1 'polypeptide(L)'
;MDGQGRCAPPPQHTITPTAEDAVREAVALLIRSREIRPDSAAGPVDFVLHDVDSEGRARELAAALHAALYGDLEPLTRAVPLMS
;
A
#
# COMPACT_ATOMS: atom_id res chain seq x y z
N MET A 1 9.62 41.00 17.63
CA MET A 1 9.63 40.06 16.50
C MET A 1 10.28 38.80 17.05
N ASP A 2 9.47 37.92 17.62
CA ASP A 2 9.93 36.68 18.23
C ASP A 2 9.46 35.54 17.33
N GLY A 3 10.44 34.92 16.68
CA GLY A 3 10.27 33.96 15.62
C GLY A 3 9.90 32.56 16.10
N GLN A 4 9.26 31.84 15.18
CA GLN A 4 9.12 30.38 15.12
C GLN A 4 8.27 29.74 16.22
N GLY A 5 6.95 29.84 16.02
CA GLY A 5 6.05 28.76 16.40
C GLY A 5 6.49 27.48 15.67
N ARG A 6 7.25 26.62 16.36
CA ARG A 6 7.59 25.29 15.85
C ARG A 6 6.30 24.48 15.83
N CYS A 7 5.68 24.33 14.65
CA CYS A 7 4.71 23.26 14.46
C CYS A 7 5.39 21.94 14.83
N ALA A 8 4.79 21.18 15.73
CA ALA A 8 5.24 19.82 15.99
C ALA A 8 5.27 19.07 14.65
N PRO A 9 6.31 18.26 14.38
CA PRO A 9 6.29 17.42 13.20
C PRO A 9 5.03 16.54 13.27
N PRO A 10 4.38 16.28 12.12
CA PRO A 10 3.22 15.38 12.10
C PRO A 10 3.60 14.03 12.72
N PRO A 11 2.65 13.33 13.36
CA PRO A 11 2.91 12.02 13.93
C PRO A 11 3.54 11.12 12.87
N GLN A 12 4.74 10.61 13.18
CA GLN A 12 5.46 9.68 12.32
C GLN A 12 4.90 8.29 12.59
N HIS A 13 4.23 7.70 11.59
CA HIS A 13 3.83 6.30 11.65
C HIS A 13 5.00 5.44 11.17
N THR A 14 5.51 4.58 12.05
CA THR A 14 6.52 3.60 11.68
C THR A 14 5.84 2.41 11.04
N ILE A 15 6.05 2.22 9.74
CA ILE A 15 5.61 1.01 9.04
C ILE A 15 6.34 -0.18 9.66
N THR A 16 5.57 -1.16 10.12
CA THR A 16 6.14 -2.38 10.71
C THR A 16 6.65 -3.32 9.61
N PRO A 17 7.68 -4.14 9.88
CA PRO A 17 8.14 -5.15 8.92
C PRO A 17 7.01 -6.08 8.46
N THR A 18 6.09 -6.42 9.36
CA THR A 18 4.90 -7.23 9.04
C THR A 18 3.98 -6.56 8.02
N ALA A 19 3.77 -5.24 8.12
CA ALA A 19 2.99 -4.50 7.14
C ALA A 19 3.70 -4.41 5.79
N GLU A 20 5.02 -4.21 5.79
CA GLU A 20 5.82 -4.21 4.56
C GLU A 20 5.76 -5.56 3.84
N ASP A 21 5.96 -6.66 4.58
CA ASP A 21 5.90 -8.03 4.03
C ASP A 21 4.52 -8.35 3.46
N ALA A 22 3.45 -7.99 4.18
CA ALA A 22 2.07 -8.21 3.72
C ALA A 22 1.77 -7.46 2.42
N VAL A 23 2.23 -6.21 2.31
CA VAL A 23 2.07 -5.43 1.07
C VAL A 23 2.88 -6.03 -0.07
N ARG A 24 4.12 -6.47 0.19
CA ARG A 24 4.98 -7.11 -0.82
C ARG A 24 4.35 -8.39 -1.37
N GLU A 25 3.82 -9.24 -0.50
CA GLU A 25 3.10 -10.45 -0.90
C GLU A 25 1.83 -10.13 -1.70
N ALA A 26 1.06 -9.12 -1.27
CA ALA A 26 -0.14 -8.70 -1.98
C ALA A 26 0.16 -8.24 -3.42
N VAL A 27 1.20 -7.42 -3.62
CA VAL A 27 1.63 -7.00 -4.97
C VAL A 27 2.10 -8.21 -5.79
N ALA A 28 2.84 -9.14 -5.18
CA ALA A 28 3.26 -10.36 -5.86
C ALA A 28 2.07 -11.25 -6.29
N LEU A 29 0.98 -11.26 -5.52
CA LEU A 29 -0.26 -11.97 -5.88
C LEU A 29 -1.01 -11.28 -7.02
N LEU A 30 -1.09 -9.95 -7.02
CA LEU A 30 -1.69 -9.19 -8.11
C LEU A 30 -0.94 -9.38 -9.44
N ILE A 31 0.40 -9.46 -9.40
CA ILE A 31 1.20 -9.80 -10.59
C ILE A 31 0.91 -11.24 -11.04
N ARG A 32 0.89 -12.21 -10.12
CA ARG A 32 0.64 -13.63 -10.41
C ARG A 32 -0.76 -13.87 -11.01
N SER A 33 -1.77 -13.15 -10.53
CA SER A 33 -3.15 -13.18 -11.04
C SER A 33 -3.35 -12.39 -12.33
N ARG A 34 -2.32 -11.67 -12.80
CA ARG A 34 -2.36 -10.77 -13.98
C ARG A 34 -3.35 -9.60 -13.82
N GLU A 35 -3.70 -9.25 -12.58
CA GLU A 35 -4.48 -8.04 -12.29
C GLU A 35 -3.66 -6.76 -12.47
N ILE A 36 -2.32 -6.87 -12.40
CA ILE A 36 -1.38 -5.78 -12.68
C ILE A 36 -0.21 -6.30 -13.52
N ARG A 37 0.46 -5.41 -14.26
CA ARG A 37 1.61 -5.79 -15.09
C ARG A 37 2.83 -6.17 -14.23
N PRO A 38 3.70 -7.07 -14.73
CA PRO A 38 4.89 -7.54 -14.02
C PRO A 38 5.99 -6.48 -13.86
N ASP A 39 5.89 -5.33 -14.53
CA ASP A 39 6.74 -4.16 -14.28
C ASP A 39 6.25 -3.29 -13.11
N SER A 40 5.16 -3.69 -12.45
CA SER A 40 4.74 -3.13 -11.16
C SER A 40 5.77 -3.45 -10.07
N ALA A 41 5.91 -2.55 -9.09
CA ALA A 41 6.95 -2.64 -8.07
C ALA A 41 6.39 -2.40 -6.66
N ALA A 42 6.92 -3.15 -5.70
CA ALA A 42 6.76 -2.91 -4.27
C ALA A 42 8.14 -2.67 -3.66
N GLY A 43 8.53 -1.39 -3.63
CA GLY A 43 9.76 -0.90 -3.02
C GLY A 43 9.61 -0.70 -1.51
N PRO A 44 10.74 -0.51 -0.80
CA PRO A 44 10.73 -0.23 0.65
C PRO A 44 10.13 1.13 1.01
N VAL A 45 9.90 2.01 0.01
CA VAL A 45 9.39 3.37 0.21
C VAL A 45 8.21 3.73 -0.70
N ASP A 46 7.98 2.99 -1.79
CA ASP A 46 6.93 3.25 -2.76
C ASP A 46 6.35 1.97 -3.38
N PHE A 47 5.13 2.09 -3.91
CA PHE A 47 4.44 1.02 -4.61
C PHE A 47 3.89 1.59 -5.91
N VAL A 48 4.16 0.90 -7.03
CA VAL A 48 3.70 1.30 -8.35
C VAL A 48 2.95 0.12 -8.96
N LEU A 49 1.67 0.33 -9.27
CA LEU A 49 0.80 -0.66 -9.90
C LEU A 49 0.47 -0.19 -11.32
N HIS A 50 0.77 -1.02 -12.31
CA HIS A 50 0.50 -0.76 -13.71
C HIS A 50 -0.65 -1.63 -14.23
N ASP A 51 -1.43 -1.10 -15.18
CA ASP A 51 -2.49 -1.82 -15.90
C ASP A 51 -3.66 -2.29 -15.01
N VAL A 52 -3.95 -1.51 -13.96
CA VAL A 52 -5.13 -1.77 -13.13
C VAL A 52 -6.39 -1.55 -13.96
N ASP A 53 -7.27 -2.54 -13.98
CA ASP A 53 -8.46 -2.66 -14.84
C ASP A 53 -9.39 -1.43 -14.87
N SER A 54 -9.49 -0.72 -13.74
CA SER A 54 -10.32 0.49 -13.65
C SER A 54 -9.85 1.47 -12.59
N GLU A 55 -10.27 2.73 -12.71
CA GLU A 55 -10.03 3.75 -11.68
C GLU A 55 -10.63 3.36 -10.32
N GLY A 56 -11.80 2.72 -10.32
CA GLY A 56 -12.44 2.22 -9.10
C GLY A 56 -11.56 1.18 -8.39
N ARG A 57 -11.02 0.23 -9.14
CA ARG A 57 -10.10 -0.79 -8.63
C ARG A 57 -8.78 -0.16 -8.15
N ALA A 58 -8.25 0.82 -8.88
CA ALA A 58 -7.04 1.53 -8.46
C ALA A 58 -7.23 2.27 -7.13
N ARG A 59 -8.39 2.92 -6.93
CA ARG A 59 -8.72 3.60 -5.67
C ARG A 59 -8.91 2.61 -4.51
N GLU A 60 -9.55 1.48 -4.75
CA GLU A 60 -9.71 0.42 -3.76
C GLU A 60 -8.35 -0.13 -3.30
N LEU A 61 -7.47 -0.48 -4.26
CA LEU A 61 -6.13 -0.97 -3.96
C LEU A 61 -5.29 0.08 -3.23
N ALA A 62 -5.35 1.35 -3.64
CA ALA A 62 -4.64 2.44 -2.97
C ALA A 62 -5.10 2.62 -1.52
N ALA A 63 -6.41 2.58 -1.26
CA ALA A 63 -6.97 2.66 0.09
C ALA A 63 -6.56 1.46 0.95
N ALA A 64 -6.60 0.25 0.38
CA ALA A 64 -6.23 -0.97 1.07
C ALA A 64 -4.74 -1.03 1.43
N LEU A 65 -3.87 -0.62 0.50
CA LEU A 65 -2.43 -0.49 0.74
C LEU A 65 -2.14 0.57 1.80
N HIS A 66 -2.83 1.72 1.75
CA HIS A 66 -2.68 2.75 2.77
C HIS A 66 -3.08 2.25 4.15
N ALA A 67 -4.22 1.56 4.28
CA ALA A 67 -4.65 0.98 5.54
C ALA A 67 -3.64 -0.04 6.09
N ALA A 68 -3.10 -0.91 5.23
CA ALA A 68 -2.10 -1.92 5.60
C ALA A 68 -0.82 -1.28 6.15
N LEU A 69 -0.33 -0.21 5.52
CA LEU A 69 0.83 0.53 5.98
C LEU A 69 0.61 1.22 7.33
N TYR A 70 -0.65 1.47 7.71
CA TYR A 70 -1.07 2.01 9.00
C TYR A 70 -1.43 0.93 10.03
N GLY A 71 -1.27 -0.35 9.69
CA GLY A 71 -1.47 -1.49 10.58
C GLY A 71 -2.80 -2.23 10.42
N ASP A 72 -3.67 -1.82 9.49
CA ASP A 72 -4.93 -2.50 9.20
C ASP A 72 -4.82 -3.34 7.91
N LEU A 73 -4.65 -4.65 8.07
CA LEU A 73 -4.49 -5.60 6.97
C LEU A 73 -5.82 -6.14 6.41
N GLU A 74 -6.95 -5.87 7.06
CA GLU A 74 -8.26 -6.40 6.63
C GLU A 74 -8.65 -5.89 5.23
N PRO A 75 -8.56 -4.58 4.92
CA PRO A 75 -8.87 -4.07 3.59
C PRO A 75 -8.01 -4.69 2.50
N LEU A 76 -6.72 -4.92 2.79
CA LEU A 76 -5.79 -5.54 1.83
C LEU A 76 -6.15 -7.00 1.55
N THR A 77 -6.52 -7.75 2.59
CA THR A 77 -6.95 -9.15 2.46
C THR A 77 -8.27 -9.28 1.69
N ARG A 78 -9.18 -8.31 1.83
CA ARG A 78 -10.42 -8.26 1.04
C ARG A 78 -10.16 -7.89 -0.41
N ALA A 79 -9.27 -6.92 -0.65
CA ALA A 79 -8.99 -6.41 -1.99
C ALA A 79 -8.14 -7.38 -2.81
N VAL A 80 -7.21 -8.10 -2.18
CA VAL A 80 -6.35 -9.11 -2.82
C VAL A 80 -6.80 -10.50 -2.35
N PRO A 81 -7.64 -11.20 -3.13
CA PRO A 81 -8.04 -12.55 -2.77
C PRO A 81 -6.80 -13.45 -2.75
N LEU A 82 -6.42 -13.90 -1.56
CA LEU A 82 -5.48 -15.01 -1.41
C LEU A 82 -6.07 -16.18 -2.19
N MET A 83 -5.32 -16.69 -3.18
CA MET A 83 -5.69 -17.95 -3.85
C MET A 83 -5.94 -18.99 -2.75
N SER A 84 -7.18 -19.49 -2.66
CA SER A 84 -7.47 -20.72 -1.90
C SER A 84 -6.76 -21.91 -2.52
#